data_AF-A0A956IQ30-F1
#
_entry.id   AF-A0A956IQ30-F1
#
_cell.length_a   1.000
_cell.length_b   1.000
_cell.length_c   1.000
_cell.angle_alpha   90.00
_cell.angle_beta   90.00
_cell.angle_gamma   90.00
#
_symmetry.space_group_name_H-M   'P 1'
#
loop_
_entity.id
_entity.type
_entity.pdbx_description
1 polymer ?
#
loop_
_entity_poly.entity_id
_entity_poly.type
_entity_poly.pdbx_seq_one_letter_code
_entity_poly.pdbx_strand_id
1 'polypeptide(L)'
;MNARGQGKGKPADFLAAQTAQLREASRTVFRELGMLDSRLSDLGVTPAQCHVLIELGRHGVRTASQLCDSLQLDKSGISRVLASLERAELISERDAGDRRKRPWTLSTKGKHKLRRIHEFADQQVVAALEDLREPVRLQIVEGMACYARALQNARVRREFEIRSCRPEDDPEIAGIIRRVMPEYGAEGPGYAINDPEVDHMSQAYRGKRAAYHVVTRGGRVVGGAGFAPLEGGDGKTCELRKMYFLPEARGHGIGRRLLTRILEQAKAAGFTRCYLETLEHMTRARALYRSLGFETLAAPLGRTGHFGCDSWMAREL
;
A
#
# COMPACT_ATOMS: atom_id res chain seq x y z
N MET A 1 37.23 -14.12 -36.70
CA MET A 1 35.83 -13.70 -36.59
C MET A 1 35.01 -14.87 -36.08
N ASN A 2 34.60 -14.85 -34.81
CA ASN A 2 33.30 -15.40 -34.43
C ASN A 2 32.88 -14.75 -33.11
N ALA A 3 31.67 -14.21 -33.12
CA ALA A 3 31.16 -13.27 -32.14
C ALA A 3 30.88 -13.95 -30.81
N ARG A 4 31.30 -13.28 -29.74
CA ARG A 4 31.03 -13.62 -28.34
C ARG A 4 29.53 -13.61 -28.08
N GLY A 5 28.97 -14.74 -27.67
CA GLY A 5 27.65 -14.80 -27.06
C GLY A 5 27.66 -14.07 -25.72
N GLN A 6 27.07 -12.88 -25.68
CA GLN A 6 26.71 -12.25 -24.41
C GLN A 6 25.45 -12.91 -23.88
N GLY A 7 25.61 -13.66 -22.78
CA GLY A 7 24.49 -14.22 -22.03
C GLY A 7 23.60 -13.11 -21.50
N LYS A 8 22.35 -13.08 -21.95
CA LYS A 8 21.27 -12.36 -21.26
C LYS A 8 21.09 -13.03 -19.89
N GLY A 9 21.59 -12.41 -18.82
CA GLY A 9 21.38 -12.86 -17.45
C GLY A 9 19.89 -13.06 -17.16
N LYS A 10 19.53 -14.07 -16.35
CA LYS A 10 18.13 -14.37 -16.05
C LYS A 10 17.45 -13.15 -15.39
N PRO A 11 16.13 -12.94 -15.54
CA PRO A 11 15.41 -11.83 -14.90
C PRO A 11 15.63 -11.71 -13.39
N ALA A 12 15.86 -12.84 -12.71
CA ALA A 12 16.19 -12.90 -11.29
C ALA A 12 17.58 -12.31 -10.96
N ASP A 13 18.57 -12.55 -11.82
CA ASP A 13 19.95 -12.04 -11.65
C ASP A 13 20.00 -10.52 -11.86
N PHE A 14 19.19 -10.02 -12.79
CA PHE A 14 19.03 -8.59 -13.04
C PHE A 14 18.39 -7.86 -11.85
N LEU A 15 17.30 -8.42 -11.29
CA LEU A 15 16.63 -7.85 -10.12
C LEU A 15 17.54 -7.87 -8.88
N ALA A 16 18.34 -8.93 -8.71
CA ALA A 16 19.32 -9.02 -7.63
C ALA A 16 20.42 -7.97 -7.75
N ALA A 17 20.97 -7.77 -8.96
CA ALA A 17 21.99 -6.75 -9.22
C ALA A 17 21.46 -5.32 -8.96
N GLN A 18 20.26 -4.99 -9.47
CA GLN A 18 19.60 -3.72 -9.20
C GLN A 18 19.34 -3.51 -7.70
N THR A 19 18.95 -4.57 -6.98
CA THR A 19 18.73 -4.52 -5.54
C THR A 19 20.03 -4.19 -4.78
N ALA A 20 21.16 -4.80 -5.18
CA ALA A 20 22.45 -4.52 -4.56
C ALA A 20 22.86 -3.05 -4.78
N GLN A 21 22.73 -2.54 -6.00
CA GLN A 21 23.01 -1.14 -6.34
C GLN A 21 22.14 -0.16 -5.53
N LEU A 22 20.83 -0.39 -5.42
CA LEU A 22 19.93 0.45 -4.62
C LEU A 22 20.29 0.44 -3.13
N ARG A 23 20.66 -0.73 -2.59
CA ARG A 23 21.08 -0.85 -1.17
C ARG A 23 22.41 -0.16 -0.90
N GLU A 24 23.34 -0.19 -1.85
CA GLU A 24 24.59 0.54 -1.75
C GLU A 24 24.34 2.05 -1.81
N ALA A 25 23.60 2.52 -2.83
CA ALA A 25 23.22 3.92 -2.96
C ALA A 25 22.50 4.44 -1.70
N SER A 26 21.56 3.67 -1.14
CA SER A 26 20.86 4.04 0.10
C SER A 26 21.81 4.22 1.29
N ARG A 27 22.82 3.35 1.42
CA ARG A 27 23.83 3.45 2.49
C ARG A 27 24.75 4.65 2.29
N THR A 28 25.15 4.94 1.06
CA THR A 28 25.94 6.12 0.72
C THR A 28 25.15 7.39 1.03
N VAL A 29 23.91 7.51 0.55
CA VAL A 29 23.03 8.65 0.85
C VAL A 29 22.88 8.85 2.36
N PHE A 30 22.62 7.79 3.12
CA PHE A 30 22.48 7.90 4.58
C PHE A 30 23.76 8.41 5.27
N ARG A 31 24.93 7.98 4.79
CA ARG A 31 26.22 8.43 5.31
C ARG A 31 26.50 9.89 4.95
N GLU A 32 26.32 10.26 3.68
CA GLU A 32 26.62 11.61 3.17
C GLU A 32 25.67 12.68 3.72
N LEU A 33 24.41 12.31 4.04
CA LEU A 33 23.47 13.21 4.73
C LEU A 33 23.79 13.41 6.23
N GLY A 34 24.91 12.86 6.71
CA GLY A 34 25.38 13.04 8.09
C GLY A 34 24.56 12.28 9.14
N MET A 35 23.73 11.31 8.74
CA MET A 35 22.83 10.57 9.67
C MET A 35 23.57 9.59 10.58
N LEU A 36 24.83 9.29 10.28
CA LEU A 36 25.73 8.44 11.07
C LEU A 36 26.84 9.22 11.79
N ASP A 37 27.01 10.50 11.47
CA ASP A 37 28.20 11.29 11.83
C ASP A 37 27.89 12.34 12.93
N SER A 38 28.94 12.93 13.49
CA SER A 38 28.87 14.01 14.47
C SER A 38 28.18 15.27 13.96
N ARG A 39 27.92 15.43 12.65
CA ARG A 39 27.36 16.68 12.08
C ARG A 39 25.91 16.96 12.51
N LEU A 40 25.07 15.93 12.64
CA LEU A 40 23.77 16.08 13.32
C LEU A 40 23.95 16.26 14.84
N SER A 41 25.01 15.67 15.40
CA SER A 41 25.39 15.88 16.80
C SER A 41 25.88 17.31 17.07
N ASP A 42 26.39 18.05 16.07
CA ASP A 42 26.74 19.47 16.16
C ASP A 42 25.48 20.34 16.33
N LEU A 43 24.33 19.87 15.83
CA LEU A 43 23.03 20.44 16.14
C LEU A 43 22.50 20.00 17.52
N GLY A 44 23.20 19.10 18.21
CA GLY A 44 22.87 18.59 19.54
C GLY A 44 21.63 17.69 19.53
N VAL A 45 21.34 17.03 18.41
CA VAL A 45 20.17 16.14 18.28
C VAL A 45 20.56 14.81 17.65
N THR A 46 19.99 13.73 18.18
CA THR A 46 20.06 12.39 17.58
C THR A 46 19.10 12.30 16.39
N PRO A 47 19.28 11.33 15.46
CA PRO A 47 18.34 11.11 14.36
C PRO A 47 16.89 10.91 14.82
N ALA A 48 16.65 10.16 15.90
CA ALA A 48 15.31 9.94 16.43
C ALA A 48 14.68 11.24 16.96
N GLN A 49 15.46 12.08 17.67
CA GLN A 49 15.02 13.40 18.12
C GLN A 49 14.71 14.33 16.94
N CYS A 50 15.58 14.34 15.93
CA CYS A 50 15.41 15.09 14.69
C CYS A 50 14.06 14.76 14.03
N HIS A 51 13.76 13.46 13.85
CA HIS A 51 12.51 13.03 13.25
C HIS A 51 11.26 13.35 14.08
N VAL A 52 11.33 13.32 15.43
CA VAL A 52 10.22 13.79 16.28
C VAL A 52 9.97 15.28 16.09
N LEU A 53 11.02 16.11 16.04
CA LEU A 53 10.88 17.54 15.81
C LEU A 53 10.28 17.85 14.43
N ILE A 54 10.70 17.13 13.39
CA ILE A 54 10.15 17.26 12.02
C ILE A 54 8.66 16.89 12.01
N GLU A 55 8.29 15.78 12.63
CA GLU A 55 6.91 15.30 12.65
C GLU A 55 5.98 16.26 13.40
N LEU A 56 6.42 16.79 14.55
CA LEU A 56 5.71 17.83 15.30
C LEU A 56 5.65 19.16 14.54
N GLY A 57 6.71 19.53 13.81
CA GLY A 57 6.73 20.74 12.99
C GLY A 57 5.74 20.68 11.82
N ARG A 58 5.63 19.51 11.19
CA ARG A 58 4.76 19.28 10.03
C ARG A 58 3.29 19.14 10.42
N HIS A 59 3.00 18.45 11.51
CA HIS A 59 1.64 18.07 11.90
C HIS A 59 1.13 18.79 13.15
N GLY A 60 1.94 19.63 13.78
CA GLY A 60 1.61 20.34 15.00
C GLY A 60 1.54 19.41 16.20
N VAL A 61 0.38 19.36 16.84
CA VAL A 61 0.16 18.66 18.10
C VAL A 61 -0.01 17.15 17.85
N ARG A 62 0.79 16.30 18.52
CA ARG A 62 0.74 14.83 18.36
C ARG A 62 0.86 14.10 19.69
N THR A 63 0.17 12.96 19.80
CA THR A 63 0.34 12.04 20.92
C THR A 63 1.53 11.11 20.71
N ALA A 64 2.04 10.50 21.79
CA ALA A 64 3.12 9.50 21.70
C ALA A 64 2.74 8.32 20.78
N SER A 65 1.48 7.86 20.80
CA SER A 65 1.01 6.77 19.93
C SER A 65 1.10 7.16 18.46
N GLN A 66 0.67 8.37 18.10
CA GLN A 66 0.75 8.85 16.72
C GLN A 66 2.20 8.98 16.23
N LEU A 67 3.12 9.36 17.12
CA LEU A 67 4.55 9.41 16.82
C LEU A 67 5.18 8.01 16.68
N CYS A 68 4.77 7.02 17.49
CA CYS A 68 5.17 5.63 17.27
C CYS A 68 4.79 5.17 15.86
N ASP A 69 3.53 5.42 15.46
CA ASP A 69 2.98 4.95 14.20
C ASP A 69 3.68 5.61 12.99
N SER A 70 3.97 6.91 13.06
CA SER A 70 4.64 7.64 11.97
C SER A 70 6.14 7.35 11.88
N LEU A 71 6.82 7.25 13.02
CA LEU A 71 8.28 7.11 13.08
C LEU A 71 8.76 5.66 13.16
N GLN A 72 7.85 4.69 13.29
CA GLN A 72 8.17 3.27 13.45
C GLN A 72 9.06 2.99 14.66
N LEU A 73 8.82 3.73 15.75
CA LEU A 73 9.48 3.52 17.04
C LEU A 73 8.55 2.75 17.97
N ASP A 74 9.14 1.93 18.82
CA ASP A 74 8.43 1.27 19.91
C ASP A 74 8.04 2.28 21.00
N LYS A 75 7.11 1.88 21.87
CA LYS A 75 6.64 2.74 22.97
C LYS A 75 7.79 3.18 23.88
N SER A 76 8.73 2.28 24.20
CA SER A 76 9.91 2.60 25.01
C SER A 76 10.88 3.54 24.30
N GLY A 77 11.06 3.41 22.99
CA GLY A 77 11.88 4.31 22.18
C GLY A 77 11.29 5.72 22.14
N ILE A 78 10.00 5.85 21.82
CA ILE A 78 9.39 7.17 21.74
C ILE A 78 9.38 7.88 23.10
N SER A 79 9.08 7.17 24.20
CA SER A 79 9.05 7.76 25.53
C SER A 79 10.41 8.30 25.95
N ARG A 80 11.51 7.59 25.64
CA ARG A 80 12.88 8.06 25.90
C ARG A 80 13.21 9.31 25.08
N VAL A 81 12.83 9.33 23.80
CA VAL A 81 13.07 10.49 22.92
C VAL A 81 12.30 11.71 23.40
N LEU A 82 11.00 11.57 23.70
CA LEU A 82 10.15 12.64 24.20
C LEU A 82 10.68 13.21 25.52
N ALA A 83 10.98 12.35 26.51
CA ALA A 83 11.56 12.79 27.78
C ALA A 83 12.90 13.52 27.59
N SER A 84 13.72 13.10 26.62
CA SER A 84 14.97 13.79 26.32
C SER A 84 14.76 15.15 25.64
N LEU A 85 13.78 15.28 24.75
CA LEU A 85 13.46 16.55 24.08
C LEU A 85 12.79 17.54 25.03
N GLU A 86 11.94 17.05 25.94
CA GLU A 86 11.30 17.84 26.99
C GLU A 86 12.35 18.39 27.97
N ARG A 87 13.29 17.55 28.44
CA ARG A 87 14.44 18.00 29.26
C ARG A 87 15.31 19.04 28.56
N ALA A 88 15.41 18.96 27.23
CA ALA A 88 16.11 19.96 26.42
C ALA A 88 15.25 21.22 26.13
N GLU A 89 14.00 21.24 26.60
CA GLU A 89 12.99 22.28 26.42
C GLU A 89 12.65 22.52 24.94
N LEU A 90 12.82 21.51 24.09
CA LEU A 90 12.52 21.59 22.65
C LEU A 90 11.05 21.26 22.36
N ILE A 91 10.42 20.50 23.24
CA ILE A 91 9.00 20.21 23.17
C ILE A 91 8.36 20.50 24.52
N SER A 92 7.05 20.67 24.50
CA SER A 92 6.25 20.78 25.72
C SER A 92 4.97 20.00 25.53
N GLU A 93 4.38 19.59 26.64
CA GLU A 93 3.04 19.06 26.64
C GLU A 93 2.01 20.18 26.49
N ARG A 94 0.90 19.85 25.83
CA ARG A 94 -0.33 20.62 25.89
C ARG A 94 -1.19 20.04 26.99
N ASP A 95 -1.76 20.91 27.82
CA ASP A 95 -2.75 20.45 28.79
C ASP A 95 -3.97 19.91 28.03
N ALA A 96 -4.19 18.61 28.16
CA ALA A 96 -5.36 17.94 27.64
C ALA A 96 -6.05 17.34 28.85
N GLY A 97 -7.30 17.74 29.10
CA GLY A 97 -8.07 17.30 30.27
C GLY A 97 -8.16 15.77 30.47
N ASP A 98 -7.72 14.97 29.50
CA ASP A 98 -7.45 13.53 29.64
C ASP A 98 -5.96 13.23 29.79
N ARG A 99 -5.54 12.92 31.03
CA ARG A 99 -4.17 12.48 31.40
C ARG A 99 -3.67 11.27 30.60
N ARG A 100 -4.54 10.48 29.96
CA ARG A 100 -4.16 9.29 29.18
C ARG A 100 -3.71 9.60 27.75
N LYS A 101 -3.81 10.85 27.29
CA LYS A 101 -3.46 11.26 25.92
C LYS A 101 -2.64 12.56 25.88
N ARG A 102 -1.62 12.69 26.75
CA ARG A 102 -0.70 13.84 26.83
C ARG A 102 -0.12 14.17 25.43
N PRO A 103 -0.62 15.22 24.76
CA PRO A 103 -0.17 15.59 23.43
C PRO A 103 1.03 16.53 23.51
N TRP A 104 1.96 16.36 22.58
CA TRP A 104 3.22 17.09 22.49
C TRP A 104 3.17 18.12 21.37
N THR A 105 3.88 19.23 21.56
CA THR A 105 4.06 20.28 20.56
C THR A 105 5.48 20.85 20.66
N LEU A 106 5.94 21.51 19.60
CA LEU A 106 7.21 22.25 19.64
C LEU A 106 7.09 23.47 20.55
N SER A 107 8.10 23.69 21.38
CA SER A 107 8.33 24.96 22.06
C SER A 107 8.90 26.00 21.08
N THR A 108 9.04 27.26 21.50
CA THR A 108 9.76 28.28 20.70
C THR A 108 11.19 27.85 20.40
N LYS A 109 11.92 27.33 21.41
CA LYS A 109 13.27 26.77 21.27
C LYS A 109 13.28 25.58 20.30
N GLY A 110 12.27 24.72 20.37
CA GLY A 110 12.04 23.61 19.45
C GLY A 110 11.89 24.05 17.99
N LYS A 111 11.08 25.08 17.74
CA LYS A 111 10.90 25.66 16.39
C LYS A 111 12.21 26.23 15.83
N HIS A 112 12.98 26.93 16.66
CA HIS A 112 14.31 27.41 16.25
C HIS A 112 15.28 26.27 15.94
N LYS A 113 15.29 25.21 16.77
CA LYS A 113 16.09 24.02 16.53
C LYS A 113 15.68 23.32 15.23
N LEU A 114 14.38 23.16 14.99
CA LEU A 114 13.85 22.55 13.77
C LEU A 114 14.26 23.35 12.52
N ARG A 115 14.22 24.68 12.56
CA ARG A 115 14.68 25.50 11.44
C ARG A 115 16.15 25.24 11.11
N ARG A 116 17.02 25.17 12.12
CA ARG A 116 18.46 24.84 11.90
C ARG A 116 18.65 23.43 11.33
N ILE A 117 17.81 22.47 11.71
CA ILE A 117 17.81 21.12 11.14
C ILE A 117 17.46 21.18 9.64
N HIS A 118 16.43 21.94 9.26
CA HIS A 118 16.06 22.12 7.86
C HIS A 118 17.16 22.83 7.07
N GLU A 119 17.70 23.95 7.57
CA GLU A 119 18.81 24.68 6.93
C GLU A 119 20.01 23.76 6.66
N PHE A 120 20.39 22.93 7.64
CA PHE A 120 21.49 21.98 7.50
C PHE A 120 21.19 20.87 6.46
N ALA A 121 19.96 20.34 6.43
CA ALA A 121 19.55 19.33 5.45
C ALA A 121 19.47 19.92 4.03
N ASP A 122 18.90 21.11 3.90
CA ASP A 122 18.72 21.80 2.63
C ASP A 122 20.07 22.15 2.02
N GLN A 123 21.03 22.67 2.81
CA GLN A 123 22.36 23.00 2.33
C GLN A 123 23.08 21.79 1.72
N GLN A 124 22.95 20.60 2.32
CA GLN A 124 23.56 19.37 1.79
C GLN A 124 22.93 18.96 0.45
N VAL A 125 21.60 19.00 0.36
CA VAL A 125 20.89 18.62 -0.87
C VAL A 125 21.12 19.63 -1.99
N VAL A 126 21.10 20.93 -1.68
CA VAL A 126 21.38 22.00 -2.67
C VAL A 126 22.79 21.84 -3.23
N ALA A 127 23.82 21.72 -2.37
CA ALA A 127 25.20 21.54 -2.82
C ALA A 127 25.37 20.28 -3.69
N ALA A 128 24.67 19.19 -3.37
CA ALA A 128 24.73 17.96 -4.16
C ALA A 128 24.04 18.06 -5.54
N LEU A 129 23.11 18.99 -5.72
CA LEU A 129 22.32 19.15 -6.96
C LEU A 129 22.77 20.35 -7.81
N GLU A 130 23.57 21.26 -7.27
CA GLU A 130 23.93 22.55 -7.89
C GLU A 130 24.56 22.38 -9.28
N ASP A 131 25.48 21.43 -9.42
CA ASP A 131 26.20 21.18 -10.68
C ASP A 131 25.45 20.26 -11.66
N LEU A 132 24.28 19.73 -11.26
CA LEU A 132 23.51 18.82 -12.11
C LEU A 132 22.55 19.57 -13.02
N ARG A 133 22.47 19.14 -14.29
CA ARG A 133 21.48 19.66 -15.24
C ARG A 133 20.05 19.38 -14.76
N GLU A 134 19.12 20.28 -15.06
CA GLU A 134 17.71 20.19 -14.64
C GLU A 134 17.03 18.84 -14.95
N PRO A 135 17.18 18.22 -16.13
CA PRO A 135 16.57 16.91 -16.40
C PRO A 135 17.07 15.81 -15.45
N VAL A 136 18.34 15.87 -15.05
CA VAL A 136 18.93 14.91 -14.10
C VAL A 136 18.38 15.16 -12.69
N ARG A 137 18.22 16.43 -12.28
CA ARG A 137 17.61 16.77 -10.99
C ARG A 137 16.18 16.25 -10.89
N LEU A 138 15.36 16.44 -11.93
CA LEU A 138 13.99 15.94 -11.99
C LEU A 138 13.95 14.40 -11.90
N GLN A 139 14.81 13.71 -12.63
CA GLN A 139 14.91 12.25 -12.59
C GLN A 139 15.28 11.74 -11.18
N ILE A 140 16.18 12.42 -10.47
CA ILE A 140 16.54 12.08 -9.08
C ILE A 140 15.34 12.25 -8.15
N VAL A 141 14.63 13.38 -8.24
CA VAL A 141 13.45 13.67 -7.40
C VAL A 141 12.36 12.61 -7.62
N GLU A 142 12.02 12.32 -8.87
CA GLU A 142 11.02 11.32 -9.22
C GLU A 142 11.44 9.91 -8.78
N GLY A 143 12.70 9.54 -9.04
CA GLY A 143 13.26 8.24 -8.67
C GLY A 143 13.24 8.02 -7.16
N MET A 144 13.69 9.01 -6.37
CA MET A 144 13.69 8.94 -4.92
C MET A 144 12.28 8.91 -4.34
N ALA A 145 11.35 9.72 -4.88
CA ALA A 145 9.95 9.69 -4.46
C ALA A 145 9.29 8.34 -4.75
N CYS A 146 9.57 7.75 -5.92
CA CYS A 146 9.08 6.43 -6.28
C CYS A 146 9.66 5.34 -5.37
N TYR A 147 10.96 5.38 -5.11
CA TYR A 147 11.63 4.41 -4.24
C TYR A 147 11.14 4.50 -2.79
N ALA A 148 11.04 5.71 -2.22
CA ALA A 148 10.49 5.93 -0.88
C ALA A 148 9.05 5.40 -0.75
N ARG A 149 8.19 5.70 -1.73
CA ARG A 149 6.81 5.18 -1.76
C ARG A 149 6.78 3.67 -1.91
N ALA A 150 7.69 3.07 -2.67
CA ALA A 150 7.80 1.62 -2.79
C ALA A 150 8.19 0.96 -1.46
N LEU A 151 9.15 1.52 -0.72
CA LEU A 151 9.54 1.06 0.61
C LEU A 151 8.40 1.17 1.62
N GLN A 152 7.71 2.31 1.66
CA GLN A 152 6.54 2.51 2.52
C GLN A 152 5.43 1.51 2.22
N ASN A 153 5.11 1.30 0.93
CA ASN A 153 4.14 0.31 0.52
C ASN A 153 4.59 -1.11 0.85
N ALA A 154 5.86 -1.46 0.67
CA ALA A 154 6.38 -2.77 1.02
C ALA A 154 6.26 -3.06 2.51
N ARG A 155 6.49 -2.07 3.38
CA ARG A 155 6.27 -2.18 4.83
C ARG A 155 4.80 -2.39 5.15
N VAL A 156 3.94 -1.47 4.70
CA VAL A 156 2.49 -1.51 4.98
C VAL A 156 1.88 -2.81 4.45
N ARG A 157 2.32 -3.30 3.29
CA ARG A 157 1.91 -4.60 2.73
C ARG A 157 2.15 -5.79 3.67
N ARG A 158 3.16 -5.75 4.55
CA ARG A 158 3.45 -6.83 5.51
C ARG A 158 2.47 -6.85 6.68
N GLU A 159 1.75 -5.77 6.91
CA GLU A 159 0.67 -5.72 7.92
C GLU A 159 -0.60 -6.44 7.43
N PHE A 160 -0.67 -6.75 6.13
CA PHE A 160 -1.80 -7.46 5.54
C PHE A 160 -1.45 -8.91 5.25
N GLU A 161 -2.37 -9.79 5.64
CA GLU A 161 -2.36 -11.20 5.32
C GLU A 161 -3.47 -11.49 4.29
N ILE A 162 -3.18 -12.39 3.35
CA ILE A 162 -4.17 -12.91 2.40
C ILE A 162 -4.35 -14.39 2.72
N ARG A 163 -5.57 -14.79 3.04
CA ARG A 163 -5.92 -16.18 3.37
C ARG A 163 -7.27 -16.55 2.81
N SER A 164 -7.55 -17.85 2.72
CA SER A 164 -8.87 -18.34 2.37
C SER A 164 -9.93 -17.82 3.35
N CYS A 165 -11.10 -17.50 2.82
CA CYS A 165 -12.28 -17.13 3.59
C CYS A 165 -12.73 -18.31 4.47
N ARG A 166 -13.11 -18.00 5.71
CA ARG A 166 -13.65 -18.95 6.68
C ARG A 166 -15.07 -18.52 7.09
N PRO A 167 -15.89 -19.42 7.65
CA PRO A 167 -17.26 -19.07 8.08
C PRO A 167 -17.30 -17.87 9.04
N GLU A 168 -16.28 -17.72 9.88
CA GLU A 168 -16.19 -16.60 10.82
C GLU A 168 -16.00 -15.23 10.14
N ASP A 169 -15.54 -15.20 8.88
CA ASP A 169 -15.30 -13.98 8.12
C ASP A 169 -16.55 -13.46 7.40
N ASP A 170 -17.55 -14.33 7.19
CA ASP A 170 -18.73 -14.05 6.36
C ASP A 170 -19.45 -12.76 6.80
N PRO A 171 -19.70 -12.50 8.10
CA PRO A 171 -20.33 -11.25 8.53
C PRO A 171 -19.48 -10.00 8.23
N GLU A 172 -18.15 -10.07 8.40
CA GLU A 172 -17.27 -8.93 8.15
C GLU A 172 -17.17 -8.61 6.66
N ILE A 173 -16.99 -9.63 5.81
CA ILE A 173 -16.91 -9.39 4.36
C ILE A 173 -18.25 -8.94 3.78
N ALA A 174 -19.38 -9.49 4.24
CA ALA A 174 -20.70 -9.04 3.85
C ALA A 174 -20.91 -7.55 4.20
N GLY A 175 -20.50 -7.16 5.41
CA GLY A 175 -20.51 -5.76 5.84
C GLY A 175 -19.64 -4.85 4.96
N ILE A 176 -18.46 -5.32 4.55
CA ILE A 176 -17.58 -4.56 3.64
C ILE A 176 -18.22 -4.40 2.26
N ILE A 177 -18.76 -5.47 1.67
CA ILE A 177 -19.42 -5.42 0.36
C ILE A 177 -20.56 -4.38 0.38
N ARG A 178 -21.44 -4.48 1.39
CA ARG A 178 -22.59 -3.59 1.56
C ARG A 178 -22.19 -2.14 1.86
N ARG A 179 -21.03 -1.92 2.48
CA ARG A 179 -20.49 -0.58 2.74
C ARG A 179 -19.83 0.04 1.52
N VAL A 180 -19.04 -0.74 0.78
CA VAL A 180 -18.18 -0.23 -0.28
C VAL A 180 -18.92 -0.06 -1.60
N MET A 181 -19.87 -0.93 -1.93
CA MET A 181 -20.61 -0.84 -3.21
C MET A 181 -21.38 0.48 -3.39
N PRO A 182 -22.10 1.01 -2.36
CA PRO A 182 -22.76 2.31 -2.47
C PRO A 182 -21.80 3.48 -2.71
N GLU A 183 -20.52 3.39 -2.27
CA GLU A 183 -19.51 4.43 -2.57
C GLU A 183 -19.33 4.66 -4.09
N TYR A 184 -19.73 3.69 -4.91
CA TYR A 184 -19.62 3.72 -6.36
C TYR A 184 -20.98 3.76 -7.06
N GLY A 185 -22.07 4.07 -6.36
CA GLY A 185 -23.42 4.11 -6.95
C GLY A 185 -23.97 2.73 -7.37
N ALA A 186 -23.35 1.66 -6.89
CA ALA A 186 -23.77 0.28 -7.15
C ALA A 186 -24.78 -0.19 -6.09
N GLU A 187 -25.86 0.59 -5.92
CA GLU A 187 -26.96 0.30 -5.00
C GLU A 187 -28.22 -0.08 -5.79
N GLY A 188 -28.87 -1.20 -5.44
CA GLY A 188 -30.13 -1.64 -6.05
C GLY A 188 -30.06 -2.93 -6.89
N PRO A 189 -31.15 -3.28 -7.60
CA PRO A 189 -31.27 -4.49 -8.40
C PRO A 189 -30.20 -4.57 -9.51
N GLY A 190 -29.74 -5.78 -9.83
CA GLY A 190 -28.73 -6.00 -10.87
C GLY A 190 -27.29 -5.81 -10.42
N TYR A 191 -27.06 -5.51 -9.13
CA TYR A 191 -25.75 -5.48 -8.50
C TYR A 191 -25.54 -6.63 -7.52
N ALA A 192 -24.28 -7.05 -7.45
CA ALA A 192 -23.72 -8.07 -6.57
C ALA A 192 -24.03 -7.94 -5.06
N ILE A 193 -24.53 -6.79 -4.59
CA ILE A 193 -24.81 -6.49 -3.18
C ILE A 193 -25.99 -7.32 -2.62
N ASN A 194 -26.91 -7.71 -3.51
CA ASN A 194 -28.14 -8.43 -3.16
C ASN A 194 -28.02 -9.95 -3.39
N ASP A 195 -26.87 -10.43 -3.82
CA ASP A 195 -26.69 -11.85 -4.12
C ASP A 195 -26.78 -12.66 -2.80
N PRO A 196 -27.56 -13.75 -2.76
CA PRO A 196 -27.73 -14.57 -1.54
C PRO A 196 -26.42 -15.11 -0.98
N GLU A 197 -25.39 -15.26 -1.82
CA GLU A 197 -24.07 -15.72 -1.40
C GLU A 197 -23.32 -14.71 -0.51
N VAL A 198 -23.69 -13.43 -0.49
CA VAL A 198 -22.96 -12.37 0.24
C VAL A 198 -22.90 -12.65 1.74
N ASP A 199 -23.94 -13.26 2.32
CA ASP A 199 -23.97 -13.65 3.74
C ASP A 199 -23.24 -14.98 4.04
N HIS A 200 -22.85 -15.72 3.00
CA HIS A 200 -22.30 -17.08 3.10
C HIS A 200 -21.14 -17.32 2.13
N MET A 201 -20.22 -16.35 2.02
CA MET A 201 -19.11 -16.36 1.06
C MET A 201 -18.20 -17.57 1.22
N SER A 202 -17.91 -17.98 2.45
CA SER A 202 -17.08 -19.15 2.75
C SER A 202 -17.68 -20.45 2.19
N GLN A 203 -19.01 -20.59 2.25
CA GLN A 203 -19.73 -21.75 1.75
C GLN A 203 -19.87 -21.72 0.23
N ALA A 204 -20.24 -20.56 -0.34
CA ALA A 204 -20.46 -20.38 -1.77
C ALA A 204 -19.22 -20.69 -2.62
N TYR A 205 -18.01 -20.49 -2.06
CA TYR A 205 -16.74 -20.65 -2.78
C TYR A 205 -15.91 -21.87 -2.33
N ARG A 206 -16.53 -22.91 -1.73
CA ARG A 206 -15.85 -24.12 -1.23
C ARG A 206 -15.45 -25.13 -2.32
N GLY A 207 -15.90 -24.94 -3.57
CA GLY A 207 -15.73 -25.89 -4.67
C GLY A 207 -14.30 -25.98 -5.24
N LYS A 208 -13.97 -27.09 -5.93
CA LYS A 208 -12.64 -27.30 -6.55
C LYS A 208 -12.28 -26.28 -7.64
N ARG A 209 -13.28 -25.62 -8.21
CA ARG A 209 -13.15 -24.61 -9.28
C ARG A 209 -13.63 -23.23 -8.83
N ALA A 210 -13.62 -22.98 -7.52
CA ALA A 210 -13.93 -21.70 -6.93
C ALA A 210 -13.03 -21.46 -5.72
N ALA A 211 -12.77 -20.19 -5.40
CA ALA A 211 -12.14 -19.82 -4.14
C ALA A 211 -12.49 -18.38 -3.79
N TYR A 212 -12.62 -18.09 -2.50
CA TYR A 212 -12.71 -16.74 -1.98
C TYR A 212 -11.62 -16.50 -0.94
N HIS A 213 -10.92 -15.38 -1.06
CA HIS A 213 -9.85 -14.98 -0.17
C HIS A 213 -10.21 -13.67 0.50
N VAL A 214 -9.92 -13.59 1.78
CA VAL A 214 -10.00 -12.36 2.56
C VAL A 214 -8.62 -11.77 2.75
N VAL A 215 -8.61 -10.44 2.89
CA VAL A 215 -7.44 -9.68 3.32
C VAL A 215 -7.68 -9.26 4.75
N THR A 216 -6.74 -9.58 5.64
CA THR A 216 -6.82 -9.21 7.05
C THR A 216 -5.69 -8.26 7.45
N ARG A 217 -5.99 -7.33 8.36
CA ARG A 217 -5.00 -6.45 9.02
C ARG A 217 -5.25 -6.45 10.52
N GLY A 218 -4.24 -6.80 11.31
CA GLY A 218 -4.38 -6.91 12.77
C GLY A 218 -5.53 -7.85 13.19
N GLY A 219 -5.74 -8.94 12.44
CA GLY A 219 -6.81 -9.92 12.68
C GLY A 219 -8.19 -9.58 12.13
N ARG A 220 -8.44 -8.35 11.65
CA ARG A 220 -9.73 -7.91 11.11
C ARG A 220 -9.78 -8.03 9.59
N VAL A 221 -10.93 -8.38 9.03
CA VAL A 221 -11.12 -8.40 7.58
C VAL A 221 -11.24 -6.97 7.06
N VAL A 222 -10.51 -6.67 6.00
CA VAL A 222 -10.46 -5.33 5.38
C VAL A 222 -10.73 -5.36 3.88
N GLY A 223 -11.00 -6.54 3.33
CA GLY A 223 -11.37 -6.73 1.94
C GLY A 223 -11.35 -8.20 1.55
N GLY A 224 -11.70 -8.47 0.30
CA GLY A 224 -11.71 -9.82 -0.25
C GLY A 224 -11.93 -9.82 -1.75
N ALA A 225 -11.73 -10.98 -2.34
CA ALA A 225 -12.06 -11.28 -3.73
C ALA A 225 -12.03 -12.80 -3.94
N GLY A 226 -12.74 -13.27 -4.96
CA GLY A 226 -12.72 -14.68 -5.33
C GLY A 226 -12.93 -14.89 -6.81
N PHE A 227 -12.97 -16.16 -7.19
CA PHE A 227 -13.38 -16.58 -8.52
C PHE A 227 -14.30 -17.79 -8.43
N ALA A 228 -15.16 -17.93 -9.43
CA ALA A 228 -16.03 -19.09 -9.62
C ALA A 228 -16.23 -19.33 -11.13
N PRO A 229 -16.77 -20.49 -11.57
CA PRO A 229 -17.12 -20.67 -12.97
C PRO A 229 -18.09 -19.56 -13.43
N LEU A 230 -17.89 -19.04 -14.65
CA LEU A 230 -18.81 -18.07 -15.24
C LEU A 230 -20.16 -18.75 -15.49
N GLU A 231 -21.21 -18.23 -14.88
CA GLU A 231 -22.57 -18.73 -15.08
C GLU A 231 -23.00 -18.55 -16.54
N GLY A 232 -23.60 -19.58 -17.14
CA GLY A 232 -23.92 -19.59 -18.57
C GLY A 232 -22.70 -19.52 -19.51
N GLY A 233 -21.48 -19.70 -18.99
CA GLY A 233 -20.24 -19.70 -19.76
C GLY A 233 -19.92 -21.04 -20.44
N ASP A 234 -18.77 -21.07 -21.10
CA ASP A 234 -18.25 -22.22 -21.88
C ASP A 234 -17.61 -23.35 -21.03
N GLY A 235 -17.72 -23.25 -19.71
CA GLY A 235 -17.08 -24.17 -18.77
C GLY A 235 -15.56 -24.02 -18.64
N LYS A 236 -14.92 -23.14 -19.42
CA LYS A 236 -13.47 -22.83 -19.40
C LYS A 236 -13.16 -21.43 -18.90
N THR A 237 -14.18 -20.58 -18.79
CA THR A 237 -14.10 -19.23 -18.27
C THR A 237 -14.53 -19.17 -16.79
N CYS A 238 -13.70 -18.56 -15.94
CA CYS A 238 -14.10 -18.15 -14.59
C CYS A 238 -14.45 -16.66 -14.56
N GLU A 239 -15.21 -16.26 -13.55
CA GLU A 239 -15.51 -14.86 -13.25
C GLU A 239 -14.75 -14.43 -11.98
N LEU A 240 -14.11 -13.28 -12.01
CA LEU A 240 -13.59 -12.59 -10.82
C LEU A 240 -14.77 -11.94 -10.09
N ARG A 241 -15.01 -12.34 -8.85
CA ARG A 241 -16.19 -11.94 -8.07
C ARG A 241 -15.83 -11.24 -6.76
N LYS A 242 -16.72 -10.32 -6.40
CA LYS A 242 -16.76 -9.56 -5.13
C LYS A 242 -15.40 -9.00 -4.67
N MET A 243 -14.68 -8.33 -5.58
CA MET A 243 -13.40 -7.70 -5.25
C MET A 243 -13.61 -6.33 -4.59
N TYR A 244 -13.57 -6.27 -3.26
CA TYR A 244 -13.82 -5.05 -2.48
C TYR A 244 -12.82 -4.87 -1.35
N PHE A 245 -12.50 -3.61 -1.04
CA PHE A 245 -11.54 -3.24 0.00
C PHE A 245 -12.02 -2.00 0.76
N LEU A 246 -11.88 -2.01 2.09
CA LEU A 246 -11.99 -0.81 2.90
C LEU A 246 -10.90 0.21 2.51
N PRO A 247 -11.14 1.53 2.71
CA PRO A 247 -10.19 2.58 2.35
C PRO A 247 -8.75 2.35 2.87
N GLU A 248 -8.61 1.81 4.07
CA GLU A 248 -7.32 1.51 4.72
C GLU A 248 -6.47 0.43 4.02
N ALA A 249 -7.07 -0.40 3.16
CA ALA A 249 -6.35 -1.41 2.37
C ALA A 249 -6.03 -0.94 0.94
N ARG A 250 -6.54 0.23 0.51
CA ARG A 250 -6.38 0.76 -0.86
C ARG A 250 -5.01 1.42 -1.03
N GLY A 251 -4.51 1.53 -2.27
CA GLY A 251 -3.26 2.25 -2.59
C GLY A 251 -1.96 1.54 -2.20
N HIS A 252 -2.03 0.48 -1.39
CA HIS A 252 -0.87 -0.28 -0.95
C HIS A 252 -0.53 -1.48 -1.84
N GLY A 253 -1.16 -1.64 -3.01
CA GLY A 253 -0.90 -2.75 -3.94
C GLY A 253 -1.40 -4.13 -3.50
N ILE A 254 -2.21 -4.20 -2.43
CA ILE A 254 -2.81 -5.43 -1.95
C ILE A 254 -3.78 -6.03 -2.97
N GLY A 255 -4.60 -5.21 -3.63
CA GLY A 255 -5.50 -5.68 -4.69
C GLY A 255 -4.76 -6.39 -5.83
N ARG A 256 -3.55 -5.90 -6.19
CA ARG A 256 -2.70 -6.57 -7.18
C ARG A 256 -2.25 -7.95 -6.69
N ARG A 257 -1.74 -8.03 -5.45
CA ARG A 257 -1.28 -9.29 -4.85
C ARG A 257 -2.41 -10.31 -4.74
N LEU A 258 -3.60 -9.88 -4.33
CA LEU A 258 -4.79 -10.71 -4.23
C LEU A 258 -5.22 -11.22 -5.60
N LEU A 259 -5.34 -10.33 -6.59
CA LEU A 259 -5.77 -10.70 -7.93
C LEU A 259 -4.75 -11.63 -8.62
N THR A 260 -3.45 -11.39 -8.49
CA THR A 260 -2.42 -12.32 -9.00
C THR A 260 -2.59 -13.72 -8.44
N ARG A 261 -2.80 -13.85 -7.12
CA ARG A 261 -3.07 -15.15 -6.47
C ARG A 261 -4.35 -15.80 -6.99
N ILE A 262 -5.42 -15.03 -7.19
CA ILE A 262 -6.68 -15.55 -7.75
C ILE A 262 -6.47 -16.07 -9.16
N LEU A 263 -5.76 -15.33 -10.02
CA LEU A 263 -5.49 -15.75 -11.41
C LEU A 263 -4.63 -17.02 -11.47
N GLU A 264 -3.62 -17.13 -10.60
CA GLU A 264 -2.82 -18.36 -10.46
C GLU A 264 -3.67 -19.56 -10.04
N GLN A 265 -4.58 -19.37 -9.08
CA GLN A 265 -5.48 -20.43 -8.63
C GLN A 265 -6.55 -20.79 -9.67
N ALA A 266 -7.10 -19.81 -10.38
CA ALA A 266 -8.04 -20.06 -11.47
C ALA A 266 -7.38 -20.89 -12.57
N LYS A 267 -6.13 -20.56 -12.94
CA LYS A 267 -5.35 -21.36 -13.88
C LYS A 267 -5.14 -22.78 -13.39
N ALA A 268 -4.74 -22.93 -12.12
CA ALA A 268 -4.55 -24.25 -11.50
C ALA A 268 -5.85 -25.07 -11.41
N ALA A 269 -7.01 -24.39 -11.33
CA ALA A 269 -8.34 -25.00 -11.37
C ALA A 269 -8.83 -25.33 -12.79
N GLY A 270 -7.99 -25.17 -13.81
CA GLY A 270 -8.25 -25.56 -15.20
C GLY A 270 -9.02 -24.54 -16.03
N PHE A 271 -9.13 -23.29 -15.57
CA PHE A 271 -9.67 -22.21 -16.39
C PHE A 271 -8.62 -21.68 -17.37
N THR A 272 -9.05 -21.33 -18.58
CA THR A 272 -8.20 -20.72 -19.61
C THR A 272 -8.42 -19.21 -19.72
N ARG A 273 -9.56 -18.72 -19.23
CA ARG A 273 -9.94 -17.30 -19.28
C ARG A 273 -10.55 -16.85 -17.95
N CYS A 274 -10.24 -15.63 -17.55
CA CYS A 274 -10.87 -14.94 -16.43
C CYS A 274 -11.62 -13.71 -16.95
N TYR A 275 -12.90 -13.62 -16.60
CA TYR A 275 -13.83 -12.55 -16.95
C TYR A 275 -14.18 -11.71 -15.73
N LEU A 276 -14.54 -10.44 -15.92
CA LEU A 276 -15.11 -9.60 -14.88
C LEU A 276 -16.07 -8.57 -15.47
N GLU A 277 -16.98 -8.12 -14.61
CA GLU A 277 -17.83 -6.96 -14.83
C GLU A 277 -17.44 -5.84 -13.86
N THR A 278 -17.51 -4.59 -14.32
CA THR A 278 -17.17 -3.41 -13.52
C THR A 278 -17.89 -2.17 -14.04
N LEU A 279 -17.72 -1.04 -13.34
CA LEU A 279 -18.28 0.24 -13.72
C LEU A 279 -17.25 1.14 -14.39
N GLU A 280 -17.66 1.94 -15.37
CA GLU A 280 -16.76 2.81 -16.11
C GLU A 280 -15.98 3.78 -15.21
N HIS A 281 -16.65 4.36 -14.21
CA HIS A 281 -16.07 5.31 -13.26
C HIS A 281 -15.19 4.67 -12.19
N MET A 282 -15.12 3.33 -12.09
CA MET A 282 -14.15 2.61 -11.23
C MET A 282 -12.74 2.62 -11.84
N THR A 283 -12.24 3.81 -12.19
CA THR A 283 -10.99 4.04 -12.94
C THR A 283 -9.77 3.35 -12.32
N ARG A 284 -9.66 3.36 -10.98
CA ARG A 284 -8.56 2.67 -10.25
C ARG A 284 -8.62 1.15 -10.39
N ALA A 285 -9.81 0.55 -10.32
CA ALA A 285 -9.99 -0.90 -10.50
C ALA A 285 -9.68 -1.30 -11.94
N ARG A 286 -10.22 -0.55 -12.92
CA ARG A 286 -9.94 -0.76 -14.35
C ARG A 286 -8.45 -0.61 -14.69
N ALA A 287 -7.75 0.34 -14.09
CA ALA A 287 -6.31 0.49 -14.26
C ALA A 287 -5.54 -0.71 -13.67
N LEU A 288 -5.97 -1.22 -12.50
CA LEU A 288 -5.42 -2.43 -11.92
C LEU A 288 -5.61 -3.63 -12.85
N TYR A 289 -6.84 -3.88 -13.34
CA TYR A 289 -7.15 -4.99 -14.24
C TYR A 289 -6.32 -4.92 -15.53
N ARG A 290 -6.28 -3.76 -16.21
CA ARG A 290 -5.44 -3.57 -17.41
C ARG A 290 -3.98 -3.85 -17.15
N SER A 291 -3.45 -3.36 -16.03
CA SER A 291 -2.05 -3.60 -15.66
C SER A 291 -1.72 -5.06 -15.34
N LEU A 292 -2.73 -5.92 -15.20
CA LEU A 292 -2.61 -7.36 -15.02
C LEU A 292 -3.06 -8.14 -16.27
N GLY A 293 -3.21 -7.47 -17.41
CA GLY A 293 -3.48 -8.11 -18.71
C GLY A 293 -4.95 -8.34 -19.04
N PHE A 294 -5.87 -7.68 -18.34
CA PHE A 294 -7.29 -7.67 -18.75
C PHE A 294 -7.51 -6.66 -19.86
N GLU A 295 -8.26 -7.08 -20.87
CA GLU A 295 -8.67 -6.27 -22.02
C GLU A 295 -10.17 -6.00 -21.95
N THR A 296 -10.60 -4.82 -22.41
CA THR A 296 -12.01 -4.44 -22.46
C THR A 296 -12.73 -5.23 -23.56
N LEU A 297 -13.95 -5.69 -23.27
CA LEU A 297 -14.83 -6.36 -24.23
C LEU A 297 -15.94 -5.42 -24.71
N ALA A 298 -16.44 -5.68 -25.91
CA ALA A 298 -17.57 -4.93 -26.48
C ALA A 298 -18.94 -5.34 -25.93
N ALA A 299 -19.03 -6.54 -25.34
CA ALA A 299 -20.28 -7.13 -24.84
C ALA A 299 -20.01 -8.05 -23.63
N PRO A 300 -21.01 -8.30 -22.77
CA PRO A 300 -20.90 -9.24 -21.66
C PRO A 300 -20.72 -10.69 -22.14
N LEU A 301 -20.19 -11.53 -21.26
CA LEU A 301 -20.10 -12.97 -21.44
C LEU A 301 -20.96 -13.70 -20.40
N GLY A 302 -21.45 -14.88 -20.75
CA GLY A 302 -22.23 -15.70 -19.82
C GLY A 302 -23.63 -15.14 -19.55
N ARG A 303 -24.18 -15.50 -18.40
CA ARG A 303 -25.53 -15.15 -17.93
C ARG A 303 -25.49 -14.89 -16.42
N THR A 304 -24.69 -13.90 -16.01
CA THR A 304 -24.49 -13.51 -14.61
C THR A 304 -25.75 -12.95 -13.95
N GLY A 305 -26.71 -12.46 -14.75
CA GLY A 305 -27.92 -11.80 -14.25
C GLY A 305 -27.65 -10.38 -13.73
N HIS A 306 -26.40 -9.93 -13.75
CA HIS A 306 -26.01 -8.56 -13.44
C HIS A 306 -26.19 -7.69 -14.69
N PHE A 307 -26.95 -6.61 -14.55
CA PHE A 307 -27.24 -5.64 -15.61
C PHE A 307 -26.88 -4.22 -15.20
N GLY A 308 -26.39 -4.03 -13.97
CA GLY A 308 -25.95 -2.73 -13.48
C GLY A 308 -24.52 -2.36 -13.89
N CYS A 309 -23.71 -3.30 -14.37
CA CYS A 309 -22.35 -3.03 -14.84
C CYS A 309 -22.34 -2.62 -16.32
N ASP A 310 -21.55 -1.60 -16.66
CA ASP A 310 -21.44 -1.01 -18.00
C ASP A 310 -20.07 -1.29 -18.67
N SER A 311 -19.17 -1.99 -17.99
CA SER A 311 -17.84 -2.33 -18.51
C SER A 311 -17.47 -3.78 -18.24
N TRP A 312 -17.05 -4.48 -19.29
CA TRP A 312 -16.66 -5.89 -19.25
C TRP A 312 -15.21 -6.06 -19.63
N MET A 313 -14.50 -6.95 -18.95
CA MET A 313 -13.11 -7.23 -19.27
C MET A 313 -12.79 -8.72 -19.17
N ALA A 314 -11.82 -9.19 -19.96
CA ALA A 314 -11.32 -10.55 -19.87
C ALA A 314 -9.81 -10.63 -20.05
N ARG A 315 -9.24 -11.72 -19.53
CA ARG A 315 -7.83 -12.07 -19.66
C ARG A 315 -7.68 -13.58 -19.90
N GLU A 316 -6.76 -13.95 -20.79
CA GLU A 316 -6.26 -15.33 -20.91
C GLU A 316 -5.29 -15.67 -19.75
N LEU A 317 -5.39 -16.90 -19.22
CA LEU A 317 -4.70 -17.37 -18.01
C LEU A 317 -3.39 -18.12 -18.27
#